data_AF-A0A3D2R7V8-F1
#
_entry.id   AF-A0A3D2R7V8-F1
#
_cell.length_a   1.000
_cell.length_b   1.000
_cell.length_c   1.000
_cell.angle_alpha   90.00
_cell.angle_beta   90.00
_cell.angle_gamma   90.00
#
_symmetry.space_group_name_H-M   'P 1'
#
loop_
_entity.id
_entity.type
_entity.pdbx_description
1 polymer ?
#
loop_
_entity_poly.entity_id
_entity_poly.type
_entity_poly.pdbx_seq_one_letter_code
_entity_poly.pdbx_strand_id
1 'polypeptide(L)' 'MEGLVAWTHQKIKKDSTHSIPNGILALKGGDLTDELRRYRKCMIYNLSDYFKEQFFETKVVVHVPLG' A
#
# COMPACT_ATOMS: atom_id res chain seq x y z
N MET A 1 -6.17 -3.00 -7.11
CA MET A 1 -5.44 -3.96 -6.24
C MET A 1 -6.19 -5.26 -5.95
N GLU A 2 -7.37 -5.44 -6.54
CA GLU A 2 -8.28 -6.55 -6.21
C GLU A 2 -7.63 -7.93 -6.39
N GLY A 3 -6.93 -8.17 -7.51
CA GLY A 3 -6.24 -9.45 -7.75
C GLY A 3 -5.14 -9.76 -6.73
N LEU A 4 -4.31 -8.77 -6.39
CA LEU A 4 -3.23 -8.95 -5.42
C LEU A 4 -3.78 -9.27 -4.02
N VAL A 5 -4.83 -8.56 -3.60
CA VAL A 5 -5.53 -8.83 -2.33
C VAL A 5 -6.15 -10.22 -2.35
N ALA A 6 -6.85 -10.60 -3.42
CA ALA A 6 -7.45 -11.91 -3.56
C ALA A 6 -6.40 -13.03 -3.41
N TRP A 7 -5.24 -12.89 -4.05
CA TRP A 7 -4.16 -13.90 -4.01
C TRP A 7 -3.44 -14.00 -2.66
N THR A 8 -3.46 -12.95 -1.84
CA THR A 8 -2.61 -12.85 -0.65
C THR A 8 -3.37 -12.81 0.67
N HIS A 9 -4.65 -12.41 0.72
CA HIS A 9 -5.36 -12.15 1.98
C HIS A 9 -5.38 -13.35 2.96
N GLN A 10 -5.45 -14.59 2.46
CA GLN A 10 -5.42 -15.79 3.31
C GLN A 10 -4.00 -16.25 3.69
N LYS A 11 -2.98 -15.57 3.18
CA LYS A 11 -1.56 -15.89 3.39
C LYS A 11 -0.89 -14.89 4.34
N ILE A 12 -1.67 -14.00 4.94
CA ILE A 12 -1.20 -12.97 5.88
C ILE A 12 -1.57 -13.41 7.29
N LYS A 13 -0.59 -13.40 8.20
CA LYS A 13 -0.82 -13.71 9.62
C LYS A 13 -1.69 -12.63 10.26
N LYS A 14 -2.63 -13.04 11.11
CA LYS A 14 -3.46 -12.09 11.89
C LYS A 14 -2.65 -11.38 12.97
N ASP A 15 -1.82 -12.14 13.70
CA ASP A 15 -0.95 -11.59 14.72
C ASP A 15 0.18 -10.78 14.06
N SER A 16 0.27 -9.50 14.41
CA SER A 16 1.31 -8.59 13.93
C SER A 16 2.27 -8.24 15.06
N THR A 17 3.56 -8.39 14.80
CA THR A 17 4.66 -8.01 15.72
C THR A 17 5.39 -6.77 15.23
N HIS A 18 4.85 -6.08 14.23
CA HIS A 18 5.43 -4.90 13.61
C HIS A 18 4.72 -3.63 14.08
N SER A 19 5.34 -2.47 13.85
CA SER A 19 4.76 -1.17 14.21
C SER A 19 3.55 -0.78 13.35
N ILE A 20 3.34 -1.46 12.22
CA ILE A 20 2.19 -1.29 11.32
C ILE A 20 1.43 -2.63 11.17
N PRO A 21 0.10 -2.61 10.96
CA PRO A 21 -0.67 -3.83 10.76
C PRO A 21 -0.19 -4.65 9.56
N ASN A 22 -0.26 -5.98 9.70
CA ASN A 22 0.03 -6.89 8.59
C ASN A 22 -0.90 -6.62 7.40
N GLY A 23 -0.36 -6.73 6.20
CA GLY A 23 -1.05 -6.30 5.01
C GLY A 23 -0.15 -6.31 3.79
N ILE A 24 -0.55 -5.54 2.78
CA ILE A 24 0.20 -5.35 1.55
C ILE A 24 0.90 -4.00 1.59
N LEU A 25 2.18 -3.96 1.25
CA LEU A 25 2.91 -2.76 0.86
C LEU A 25 3.21 -2.86 -0.64
N ALA A 26 2.74 -1.89 -1.42
CA ALA A 26 2.91 -1.89 -2.87
C ALA A 26 3.40 -0.53 -3.36
N LEU A 27 4.47 -0.54 -4.16
CA LEU A 27 4.91 0.64 -4.89
C LEU A 27 3.93 0.90 -6.04
N LYS A 28 3.40 2.12 -6.09
CA LYS A 28 2.44 2.58 -7.09
C LYS A 28 2.81 4.00 -7.56
N GLY A 29 2.13 4.47 -8.58
CA GLY A 29 2.23 5.86 -9.04
C GLY A 29 1.04 6.22 -9.93
N GLY A 30 0.90 7.51 -10.20
CA GLY A 30 -0.27 8.07 -10.89
C GLY A 30 -1.46 8.31 -9.96
N ASP A 31 -2.64 8.59 -10.54
CA ASP A 31 -3.88 8.76 -9.78
C ASP A 31 -4.42 7.41 -9.32
N LEU A 32 -4.52 7.23 -8.00
CA LEU A 32 -4.97 6.01 -7.36
C LEU A 32 -6.37 6.13 -6.76
N THR A 33 -7.08 7.23 -6.99
CA THR A 33 -8.36 7.55 -6.34
C THR A 33 -9.38 6.41 -6.50
N ASP A 34 -9.61 5.94 -7.73
CA ASP A 34 -10.54 4.84 -8.00
C ASP A 34 -10.00 3.49 -7.53
N GLU A 35 -8.70 3.23 -7.69
CA GLU A 35 -8.06 1.97 -7.26
C GLU A 35 -8.16 1.78 -5.74
N LEU A 36 -8.04 2.87 -4.97
CA LEU A 36 -8.02 2.84 -3.51
C LEU A 36 -9.39 3.02 -2.86
N ARG A 37 -10.40 3.45 -3.62
CA ARG A 37 -11.77 3.74 -3.11
C ARG A 37 -12.39 2.59 -2.30
N ARG A 38 -12.04 1.35 -2.60
CA ARG A 38 -12.55 0.15 -1.91
C ARG A 38 -11.83 -0.16 -0.58
N TYR A 39 -10.69 0.48 -0.30
CA TYR A 39 -9.84 0.20 0.86
C TYR A 39 -9.91 1.34 1.88
N ARG A 40 -10.85 1.26 2.83
CA ARG A 40 -11.13 2.36 3.79
C ARG A 40 -9.97 2.73 4.72
N LYS A 41 -9.02 1.80 4.95
CA LYS A 41 -7.90 1.98 5.89
C LYS A 41 -6.53 2.04 5.18
N CYS A 42 -6.49 2.37 3.89
CA CYS A 42 -5.20 2.44 3.20
C CYS A 42 -4.40 3.66 3.66
N MET A 43 -3.08 3.49 3.78
CA MET A 43 -2.15 4.60 4.01
C MET A 43 -1.31 4.80 2.74
N ILE A 44 -0.99 6.06 2.43
CA ILE A 44 -0.18 6.43 1.28
C ILE A 44 1.05 7.16 1.80
N TYR A 45 2.23 6.71 1.38
CA TYR A 45 3.51 7.33 1.72
C TYR A 45 4.14 7.86 0.43
N ASN A 46 4.31 9.18 0.31
CA ASN A 46 4.94 9.76 -0.88
C ASN A 46 6.44 9.47 -0.85
N LEU A 47 6.98 8.88 -1.92
CA LEU A 47 8.42 8.61 -1.98
C LEU A 47 9.24 9.88 -2.20
N SER A 48 8.64 10.95 -2.69
CA SER A 48 9.27 12.28 -2.79
C SER A 48 9.67 12.88 -1.43
N ASP A 49 9.05 12.40 -0.34
CA ASP A 49 9.44 12.78 1.03
C ASP A 49 10.82 12.19 1.40
N TYR A 50 11.23 11.10 0.76
CA TYR A 50 12.45 10.33 1.06
C TYR A 50 13.52 10.44 -0.03
N PHE A 51 13.10 10.55 -1.29
CA PHE A 51 13.95 10.53 -2.48
C PHE A 51 13.73 11.81 -3.30
N LYS A 52 14.79 12.36 -3.89
CA LYS A 52 14.75 13.66 -4.61
C LYS A 52 14.84 13.52 -6.13
N GLU A 53 15.00 12.30 -6.62
CA GLU A 53 15.06 11.99 -8.04
C GLU A 53 13.67 12.12 -8.68
N GLN A 54 13.62 12.68 -9.89
CA GLN A 54 12.39 12.95 -10.64
C GLN A 54 11.49 11.72 -10.78
N PHE A 55 12.08 10.52 -10.85
CA PHE A 55 11.34 9.27 -10.91
C PHE A 55 10.35 9.10 -9.75
N PHE A 56 10.71 9.56 -8.54
CA PHE A 56 9.97 9.37 -7.30
C PHE A 56 8.93 10.46 -7.00
N GLU A 57 8.92 11.58 -7.75
CA GLU A 57 7.95 12.68 -7.55
C GLU A 57 6.49 12.21 -7.58
N THR A 58 6.20 11.18 -8.39
CA THR A 58 4.86 10.62 -8.57
C THR A 58 4.69 9.23 -7.95
N LYS A 59 5.72 8.73 -7.24
CA LYS A 59 5.70 7.37 -6.70
C LYS A 59 5.31 7.39 -5.25
N VAL A 60 4.49 6.42 -4.88
CA VAL A 60 4.00 6.26 -3.52
C VAL A 60 4.09 4.80 -3.11
N VAL A 61 4.27 4.55 -1.82
CA VAL A 61 3.99 3.25 -1.23
C VAL A 61 2.57 3.28 -0.70
N VAL A 62 1.74 2.35 -1.18
CA VAL A 62 0.40 2.12 -0.62
C VAL A 62 0.49 0.99 0.38
N HIS A 63 -0.02 1.22 1.59
CA HIS A 63 -0.24 0.19 2.60
C HIS A 63 -1.72 -0.15 2.68
N VAL A 64 -2.04 -1.44 2.52
CA VAL A 64 -3.38 -1.98 2.72
C VAL A 64 -3.34 -2.96 3.89
N PRO A 65 -3.80 -2.58 5.08
CA PRO A 65 -3.90 -3.49 6.20
C PRO A 65 -4.99 -4.55 5.91
N LEU A 66 -4.66 -5.82 6.11
CA LEU A 66 -5.53 -6.98 5.86
C LEU A 66 -5.64 -7.94 7.06
N GLY A 67 -4.99 -7.62 8.18
CA GLY A 67 -5.06 -8.33 9.46
C GLY A 67 -6.19 -7.84 10.36
#